data_AF-A0AAW2GL97-F1
#
_entry.id   AF-A0AAW2GL97-F1
#
_cell.length_a   1.000
_cell.length_b   1.000
_cell.length_c   1.000
_cell.angle_alpha   90.00
_cell.angle_beta   90.00
_cell.angle_gamma   90.00
#
_symmetry.space_group_name_H-M   'P 1'
#
loop_
_entity.id
_entity.type
_entity.pdbx_description
1 polymer ?
#
loop_
_entity_poly.entity_id
_entity_poly.type
_entity_poly.pdbx_seq_one_letter_code
_entity_poly.pdbx_strand_id
1 'polypeptide(L)'
;MAFSRQATHCRKCTMFSRQLTDSAAGKDAGNVTGITDRFFRSINDLKKANMSMQNQWKLLSQLKDYLHKTNCDKNQQIIVTKDWLDSLQKLTYSQLETIRKLSSGSVKSIDSDKTSVSAKHKDSTNLENVTLISEQAESLINPDSRTVEPKTQQQISEQSIPDGKLDSKDGITMLQILSTLLPKLSPKVTQSAVAIPKWKVNIHSNIPKHSIVSRTRHVLNSIVSAESSSSKLRRLEDLLLHVDQYPEARHYAIKEGAIRILLRTRQTAKDEQMKACLREALAVMGYIDPLPGRGIRILSIDGGGIRGVLVIEMLKKLEELTGKKTYEMFDYICGVSTGAILAAVLGGHKRKSLDEVLALYKELSTRVFTQSAIKGTSSLVWSHAYYDTALWEKLLAEHLGDKILIKTTRDPNAPKFAAVSAVVNHEHVMAYVFRNYTLPHRVESQYMGSHKHKLWEAVRASAAAPSYFEEFKYGDYLHQDGGILVNNPCAVAIHEAKQLWPNNPIQCVVSFGTGRIPHHISEKISSEIAISSWKEKFYKILDSATDTEAVHTMLNDLLPDHIYFRFNPYLTEMLSMVEIRPEKISLMEQDAKMYVRRNEEKFQKAAAALLEKRQIQQKIMDWIALQRQKSGL
;
A
#
# COMPACT_ATOMS: atom_id res chain seq x y z
N MET A 1 -51.16 17.08 35.84
CA MET A 1 -51.24 15.62 35.60
C MET A 1 -51.19 15.37 34.09
N ALA A 2 -50.29 14.51 33.60
CA ALA A 2 -50.34 13.96 32.23
C ALA A 2 -49.43 12.72 32.11
N PHE A 3 -49.75 11.66 32.87
CA PHE A 3 -49.14 10.34 32.67
C PHE A 3 -49.56 9.77 31.30
N SER A 4 -48.87 10.13 30.21
CA SER A 4 -49.25 9.69 28.86
C SER A 4 -48.09 9.73 27.84
N ARG A 5 -47.18 8.75 27.94
CA ARG A 5 -46.45 8.14 26.80
C ARG A 5 -45.55 6.96 27.21
N GLN A 6 -44.87 7.05 28.36
CA GLN A 6 -43.98 5.97 28.83
C GLN A 6 -44.72 4.69 29.26
N ALA A 7 -45.88 4.79 29.91
CA ALA A 7 -46.68 3.63 30.31
C ALA A 7 -47.13 2.76 29.11
N THR A 8 -47.47 3.39 27.98
CA THR A 8 -47.78 2.70 26.72
C THR A 8 -46.58 2.00 26.09
N HIS A 9 -45.35 2.45 26.35
CA HIS A 9 -44.15 1.80 25.82
C HIS A 9 -43.76 0.57 26.66
N CYS A 10 -43.80 0.69 28.00
CA CYS A 10 -43.57 -0.45 28.89
C CYS A 10 -44.57 -1.60 28.68
N ARG A 11 -45.86 -1.29 28.42
CA ARG A 11 -46.87 -2.32 28.07
C ARG A 11 -46.56 -3.05 26.76
N LYS A 12 -45.95 -2.39 25.76
CA LYS A 12 -45.51 -3.06 24.52
C LYS A 12 -44.33 -4.02 24.78
N CYS A 13 -43.36 -3.64 25.61
CA CYS A 13 -42.24 -4.51 25.98
C CYS A 13 -42.69 -5.74 26.78
N THR A 14 -43.71 -5.62 27.65
CA THR A 14 -44.26 -6.78 28.39
C THR A 14 -45.01 -7.76 27.48
N MET A 15 -45.73 -7.28 26.46
CA MET A 15 -46.32 -8.18 25.45
C MET A 15 -45.24 -8.90 24.62
N PHE A 16 -44.15 -8.21 24.27
CA PHE A 16 -43.02 -8.82 23.56
C PHE A 16 -42.36 -9.95 24.36
N SER A 17 -42.17 -9.75 25.66
CA SER A 17 -41.65 -10.80 26.55
C SER A 17 -42.60 -11.99 26.68
N ARG A 18 -43.92 -11.76 26.64
CA ARG A 18 -44.92 -12.84 26.78
C ARG A 18 -45.05 -13.67 25.50
N GLN A 19 -45.05 -13.03 24.32
CA GLN A 19 -45.06 -13.72 23.03
C GLN A 19 -43.79 -14.55 22.78
N LEU A 20 -42.62 -14.11 23.28
CA LEU A 20 -41.39 -14.92 23.24
C LEU A 20 -41.47 -16.20 24.09
N THR A 21 -42.25 -16.20 25.18
CA THR A 21 -42.45 -17.39 26.02
C THR A 21 -43.52 -18.31 25.46
N ASP A 22 -44.63 -17.77 24.96
CA ASP A 22 -45.74 -18.58 24.41
C ASP A 22 -45.36 -19.24 23.06
N SER A 23 -44.48 -18.62 22.27
CA SER A 23 -43.93 -19.23 21.04
C SER A 23 -42.96 -20.40 21.32
N ALA A 24 -42.42 -20.49 22.55
CA ALA A 24 -41.55 -21.59 22.98
C ALA A 24 -42.33 -22.86 23.43
N ALA A 25 -43.66 -22.83 23.44
CA ALA A 25 -44.51 -23.98 23.77
C ALA A 25 -44.94 -24.81 22.53
N GLY A 26 -44.43 -24.47 21.33
CA GLY A 26 -44.67 -25.22 20.09
C GLY A 26 -43.67 -26.36 19.90
N LYS A 27 -44.18 -27.60 19.87
CA LYS A 27 -43.47 -28.87 19.63
C LYS A 27 -42.27 -28.78 18.66
N ASP A 28 -41.05 -28.80 19.22
CA ASP A 28 -40.04 -29.84 18.97
C ASP A 28 -38.87 -29.67 19.96
N ALA A 29 -38.98 -30.36 21.10
CA ALA A 29 -38.08 -30.19 22.23
C ALA A 29 -36.77 -30.99 22.07
N GLY A 30 -35.76 -30.37 21.47
CA GLY A 30 -34.41 -30.93 21.33
C GLY A 30 -33.31 -29.96 21.78
N ASN A 31 -32.94 -29.99 23.06
CA ASN A 31 -31.67 -29.46 23.61
C ASN A 31 -31.45 -27.93 23.69
N VAL A 32 -32.51 -27.11 23.75
CA VAL A 32 -32.40 -25.63 23.86
C VAL A 32 -31.97 -25.15 25.25
N THR A 33 -32.36 -25.84 26.33
CA THR A 33 -32.07 -25.44 27.72
C THR A 33 -30.57 -25.37 28.03
N GLY A 34 -29.75 -26.21 27.41
CA GLY A 34 -28.29 -26.16 27.54
C GLY A 34 -27.61 -25.03 26.76
N ILE A 35 -28.33 -24.25 25.97
CA ILE A 35 -27.80 -23.12 25.18
C ILE A 35 -28.06 -21.79 25.89
N THR A 36 -29.28 -21.57 26.38
CA THR A 36 -29.62 -20.37 27.18
C THR A 36 -28.73 -20.26 28.42
N ASP A 37 -28.51 -21.37 29.12
CA ASP A 37 -27.66 -21.42 30.32
C ASP A 37 -26.18 -21.16 30.04
N ARG A 38 -25.68 -21.60 28.87
CA ARG A 38 -24.33 -21.26 28.40
C ARG A 38 -24.23 -19.78 28.03
N PHE A 39 -25.22 -19.24 27.35
CA PHE A 39 -25.25 -17.82 26.94
C PHE A 39 -25.25 -16.89 28.16
N PHE A 40 -26.07 -17.17 29.17
CA PHE A 40 -26.07 -16.37 30.41
C PHE A 40 -24.81 -16.53 31.26
N ARG A 41 -24.17 -17.72 31.29
CA ARG A 41 -22.85 -17.88 31.90
C ARG A 41 -21.78 -17.08 31.16
N SER A 42 -21.70 -17.20 29.83
CA SER A 42 -20.78 -16.40 29.02
C SER A 42 -20.96 -14.89 29.21
N ILE A 43 -22.20 -14.38 29.33
CA ILE A 43 -22.45 -12.96 29.64
C ILE A 43 -21.97 -12.56 31.05
N ASN A 44 -22.14 -13.42 32.05
CA ASN A 44 -21.63 -13.15 33.41
C ASN A 44 -20.11 -13.24 33.50
N ASP A 45 -19.48 -14.15 32.76
CA ASP A 45 -18.01 -14.24 32.68
C ASP A 45 -17.42 -13.06 31.90
N LEU A 46 -18.08 -12.63 30.81
CA LEU A 46 -17.75 -11.40 30.07
C LEU A 46 -17.87 -10.13 30.94
N LYS A 47 -18.74 -10.14 31.96
CA LYS A 47 -18.87 -9.03 32.93
C LYS A 47 -17.71 -8.91 33.92
N LYS A 48 -16.88 -9.94 34.07
CA LYS A 48 -15.65 -9.89 34.90
C LYS A 48 -14.41 -9.44 34.13
N ALA A 49 -14.47 -9.40 32.80
CA ALA A 49 -13.38 -8.89 31.96
C ALA A 49 -13.58 -7.39 31.66
N ASN A 50 -12.62 -6.54 32.04
CA ASN A 50 -12.57 -5.15 31.58
C ASN A 50 -12.27 -5.12 30.08
N MET A 51 -13.32 -5.17 29.25
CA MET A 51 -13.21 -5.24 27.79
C MET A 51 -13.00 -3.85 27.16
N SER A 52 -12.06 -3.77 26.20
CA SER A 52 -11.90 -2.59 25.34
C SER A 52 -13.11 -2.38 24.41
N MET A 53 -13.30 -1.14 23.95
CA MET A 53 -14.46 -0.75 23.12
C MET A 53 -14.62 -1.58 21.83
N GLN A 54 -13.52 -2.10 21.27
CA GLN A 54 -13.56 -2.97 20.08
C GLN A 54 -14.31 -4.28 20.34
N ASN A 55 -14.20 -4.85 21.54
CA ASN A 55 -14.89 -6.09 21.90
C ASN A 55 -16.39 -5.86 22.14
N GLN A 56 -16.76 -4.69 22.68
CA GLN A 56 -18.17 -4.28 22.79
C GLN A 56 -18.82 -4.09 21.41
N TRP A 57 -18.09 -3.47 20.46
CA TRP A 57 -18.52 -3.36 19.07
C TRP A 57 -18.67 -4.71 18.36
N LYS A 58 -17.73 -5.63 18.60
CA LYS A 58 -17.79 -6.99 18.05
C LYS A 58 -19.02 -7.76 18.56
N LEU A 59 -19.33 -7.62 19.85
CA LEU A 59 -20.53 -8.20 20.46
C LEU A 59 -21.83 -7.61 19.87
N LEU A 60 -21.90 -6.29 19.70
CA LEU A 60 -23.04 -5.61 19.06
C LEU A 60 -23.23 -6.06 17.60
N SER A 61 -22.15 -6.24 16.84
CA SER A 61 -22.21 -6.76 15.47
C SER A 61 -22.70 -8.20 15.43
N GLN A 62 -22.24 -9.06 16.35
CA GLN A 62 -22.71 -10.45 16.46
C GLN A 62 -24.19 -10.53 16.86
N LEU A 63 -24.66 -9.63 17.73
CA LEU A 63 -26.07 -9.55 18.11
C LEU A 63 -26.95 -9.08 16.94
N LYS A 64 -26.46 -8.12 16.15
CA LYS A 64 -27.10 -7.67 14.90
C LYS A 64 -27.23 -8.80 13.88
N ASP A 65 -26.14 -9.54 13.63
CA ASP A 65 -26.15 -10.69 12.70
C ASP A 65 -27.06 -11.82 13.18
N TYR A 66 -27.14 -12.06 14.49
CA TYR A 66 -28.03 -13.06 15.07
C TYR A 66 -29.50 -12.68 14.83
N LEU A 67 -29.89 -11.44 15.16
CA LEU A 67 -31.25 -10.92 14.92
C LEU A 67 -31.63 -10.91 13.42
N HIS A 68 -30.65 -10.70 12.53
CA HIS A 68 -30.87 -10.73 11.09
C HIS A 68 -30.98 -12.17 10.53
N LYS A 69 -30.38 -13.16 11.20
CA LYS A 69 -30.46 -14.58 10.83
C LYS A 69 -31.71 -15.29 11.36
N THR A 70 -32.25 -14.86 12.50
CA THR A 70 -33.46 -15.47 13.10
C THR A 70 -34.77 -15.05 12.42
N ASN A 71 -34.69 -14.27 11.32
CA ASN A 71 -35.82 -13.91 10.46
C ASN A 71 -36.98 -13.21 11.21
N CYS A 72 -36.66 -12.50 12.30
CA CYS A 72 -37.59 -11.59 12.97
C CYS A 72 -38.11 -10.54 11.97
N ASP A 73 -39.42 -10.34 11.99
CA ASP A 73 -40.21 -9.80 10.88
C ASP A 73 -39.67 -8.51 10.21
N LYS A 74 -39.75 -8.46 8.88
CA LYS A 74 -39.19 -7.39 8.03
C LYS A 74 -39.83 -6.00 8.21
N ASN A 75 -40.80 -5.86 9.10
CA ASN A 75 -41.57 -4.63 9.35
C ASN A 75 -41.22 -3.89 10.65
N GLN A 76 -40.14 -4.27 11.35
CA GLN A 76 -39.55 -3.44 12.42
C GLN A 76 -38.07 -3.14 12.15
N GLN A 77 -37.82 -2.09 11.36
CA GLN A 77 -36.49 -1.47 11.32
C GLN A 77 -36.16 -0.88 12.70
N ILE A 78 -35.30 -1.57 13.46
CA ILE A 78 -34.69 -0.99 14.67
C ILE A 78 -33.64 0.03 14.21
N ILE A 79 -34.09 1.26 13.94
CA ILE A 79 -33.22 2.38 13.65
C ILE A 79 -32.53 2.78 14.97
N VAL A 80 -31.33 2.24 15.19
CA VAL A 80 -30.42 2.73 16.24
C VAL A 80 -29.91 4.10 15.80
N THR A 81 -30.64 5.15 16.17
CA THR A 81 -30.21 6.54 15.89
C THR A 81 -28.93 6.84 16.66
N LYS A 82 -28.15 7.81 16.15
CA LYS A 82 -26.94 8.28 16.82
C LYS A 82 -27.25 8.75 18.25
N ASP A 83 -28.39 9.40 18.46
CA ASP A 83 -28.87 9.82 19.78
C ASP A 83 -29.09 8.65 20.75
N TRP A 84 -29.43 7.45 20.26
CA TRP A 84 -29.61 6.25 21.08
C TRP A 84 -28.27 5.72 21.61
N LEU A 85 -27.23 5.74 20.75
CA LEU A 85 -25.85 5.42 21.11
C LEU A 85 -25.24 6.49 22.04
N ASP A 86 -25.42 7.77 21.71
CA ASP A 86 -24.95 8.88 22.54
C ASP A 86 -25.66 8.94 23.91
N SER A 87 -26.92 8.47 23.99
CA SER A 87 -27.64 8.32 25.27
C SER A 87 -27.10 7.15 26.10
N LEU A 88 -26.76 6.02 25.49
CA LEU A 88 -26.11 4.90 26.17
C LEU A 88 -24.70 5.26 26.67
N GLN A 89 -23.94 6.07 25.92
CA GLN A 89 -22.62 6.54 26.33
C GLN A 89 -22.66 7.59 27.47
N LYS A 90 -23.78 8.31 27.64
CA LYS A 90 -23.96 9.31 28.71
C LYS A 90 -24.45 8.72 30.04
N LEU A 91 -24.81 7.44 30.09
CA LEU A 91 -25.16 6.74 31.33
C LEU A 91 -23.90 6.51 32.19
N THR A 92 -23.72 7.35 33.20
CA THR A 92 -22.66 7.16 34.19
C THR A 92 -22.92 5.91 35.04
N TYR A 93 -21.83 5.33 35.58
CA TYR A 93 -21.89 4.08 36.34
C TYR A 93 -22.89 4.14 37.52
N SER A 94 -23.03 5.30 38.18
CA SER A 94 -24.02 5.52 39.25
C SER A 94 -25.48 5.50 38.77
N GLN A 95 -25.76 5.95 37.53
CA GLN A 95 -27.10 5.84 36.95
C GLN A 95 -27.42 4.40 36.54
N LEU A 96 -26.44 3.65 36.05
CA LEU A 96 -26.57 2.20 35.82
C LEU A 96 -26.81 1.43 37.12
N GLU A 97 -26.11 1.78 38.21
CA GLU A 97 -26.35 1.20 39.54
C GLU A 97 -27.73 1.57 40.10
N THR A 98 -28.27 2.76 39.74
CA THR A 98 -29.63 3.18 40.12
C THR A 98 -30.70 2.41 39.33
N ILE A 99 -30.50 2.19 38.02
CA ILE A 99 -31.35 1.33 37.19
C ILE A 99 -31.31 -0.12 37.70
N ARG A 100 -30.14 -0.60 38.13
CA ARG A 100 -29.96 -1.93 38.75
C ARG A 100 -30.69 -2.04 40.09
N LYS A 101 -30.62 -1.01 40.95
CA LYS A 101 -31.38 -0.97 42.22
C LYS A 101 -32.89 -0.91 41.99
N LEU A 102 -33.34 -0.26 40.92
CA LEU A 102 -34.74 -0.27 40.49
C LEU A 102 -35.19 -1.62 39.91
N SER A 103 -34.29 -2.42 39.34
CA SER A 103 -34.59 -3.80 38.90
C SER A 103 -34.45 -4.86 40.00
N SER A 104 -33.72 -4.57 41.08
CA SER A 104 -33.51 -5.50 42.22
C SER A 104 -34.48 -5.25 43.40
N GLY A 105 -35.70 -4.81 43.11
CA GLY A 105 -36.77 -4.56 44.08
C GLY A 105 -37.70 -5.76 44.29
N SER A 106 -37.28 -6.74 45.10
CA SER A 106 -38.11 -7.70 45.86
C SER A 106 -39.34 -8.37 45.20
N VAL A 107 -39.25 -9.68 45.00
CA VAL A 107 -40.28 -10.61 45.52
C VAL A 107 -39.61 -11.62 46.45
N LYS A 108 -40.17 -11.80 47.65
CA LYS A 108 -39.76 -12.82 48.63
C LYS A 108 -40.65 -14.07 48.51
N SER A 109 -40.04 -15.24 48.68
CA SER A 109 -40.60 -16.45 49.28
C SER A 109 -39.37 -17.24 49.79
N ILE A 110 -39.13 -17.43 51.10
CA ILE A 110 -39.88 -18.32 52.01
C ILE A 110 -40.01 -19.69 51.34
N ASP A 111 -39.25 -20.71 51.72
CA ASP A 111 -39.36 -21.32 53.06
C ASP A 111 -38.07 -21.91 53.68
N SER A 112 -38.19 -22.33 54.95
CA SER A 112 -37.20 -23.07 55.75
C SER A 112 -37.31 -24.61 55.53
N ASP A 113 -36.55 -25.54 56.11
CA ASP A 113 -35.63 -25.52 57.27
C ASP A 113 -34.69 -26.77 57.26
N LYS A 114 -33.44 -26.65 57.80
CA LYS A 114 -32.61 -27.70 58.50
C LYS A 114 -32.30 -29.08 57.82
N THR A 115 -31.23 -29.84 58.13
CA THR A 115 -30.24 -29.82 59.26
C THR A 115 -28.91 -30.57 58.91
N SER A 116 -27.78 -30.16 59.54
CA SER A 116 -26.68 -31.02 60.09
C SER A 116 -25.76 -31.87 59.14
N VAL A 117 -24.46 -32.18 59.42
CA VAL A 117 -23.47 -31.81 60.48
C VAL A 117 -22.02 -32.24 60.09
N SER A 118 -20.99 -31.46 60.50
CA SER A 118 -19.54 -31.78 60.71
C SER A 118 -18.67 -32.42 59.58
N ALA A 119 -17.32 -32.48 59.63
CA ALA A 119 -16.27 -31.89 60.48
C ALA A 119 -14.89 -31.80 59.75
N LYS A 120 -13.91 -31.12 60.37
CA LYS A 120 -12.50 -30.97 59.93
C LYS A 120 -11.59 -32.13 60.39
N HIS A 121 -10.43 -32.30 59.73
CA HIS A 121 -9.12 -32.64 60.33
C HIS A 121 -7.97 -32.34 59.31
N LYS A 122 -6.68 -32.44 59.64
CA LYS A 122 -5.81 -31.52 60.42
C LYS A 122 -4.32 -31.80 60.03
N ASP A 123 -3.38 -31.10 60.68
CA ASP A 123 -1.93 -31.40 60.83
C ASP A 123 -1.00 -31.07 59.63
N SER A 124 0.33 -30.89 59.77
CA SER A 124 1.17 -29.97 60.60
C SER A 124 2.67 -30.33 60.43
N THR A 125 3.60 -29.40 60.72
CA THR A 125 5.04 -29.60 61.10
C THR A 125 6.05 -30.14 60.05
N ASN A 126 7.36 -29.79 59.99
CA ASN A 126 8.19 -28.70 60.57
C ASN A 126 9.63 -28.66 59.95
N LEU A 127 10.49 -27.70 60.38
CA LEU A 127 11.98 -27.62 60.24
C LEU A 127 12.61 -27.36 58.84
N GLU A 128 13.80 -26.73 58.66
CA GLU A 128 14.52 -25.64 59.38
C GLU A 128 15.82 -25.19 58.64
N ASN A 129 16.42 -24.07 59.08
CA ASN A 129 17.84 -23.63 58.93
C ASN A 129 18.35 -23.07 57.56
N VAL A 130 19.29 -22.10 57.49
CA VAL A 130 19.76 -21.00 58.39
C VAL A 130 20.61 -19.98 57.55
N THR A 131 20.32 -18.68 57.70
CA THR A 131 21.19 -17.48 57.99
C THR A 131 22.64 -17.39 57.41
N LEU A 132 23.15 -16.27 56.84
CA LEU A 132 23.67 -14.98 57.42
C LEU A 132 24.10 -14.01 56.27
N ILE A 133 23.85 -12.67 56.28
CA ILE A 133 24.70 -11.51 56.76
C ILE A 133 26.05 -11.36 55.97
N SER A 134 26.60 -10.21 55.52
CA SER A 134 26.55 -8.75 55.83
C SER A 134 26.97 -7.85 54.61
N GLU A 135 26.47 -6.62 54.40
CA GLU A 135 27.11 -5.26 54.61
C GLU A 135 28.15 -4.79 53.54
N GLN A 136 28.49 -3.51 53.30
CA GLN A 136 28.07 -2.18 53.83
C GLN A 136 28.50 -1.00 52.89
N ALA A 137 28.00 0.22 53.19
CA ALA A 137 28.67 1.54 53.09
C ALA A 137 29.14 2.11 51.72
N GLU A 138 29.26 3.44 51.47
CA GLU A 138 28.85 4.74 52.08
C GLU A 138 29.01 5.80 50.93
N SER A 139 28.14 6.78 50.63
CA SER A 139 27.65 7.99 51.34
C SER A 139 28.58 9.23 51.34
N LEU A 140 27.96 10.43 51.53
CA LEU A 140 28.53 11.81 51.67
C LEU A 140 28.86 12.54 50.32
N ILE A 141 28.84 13.89 50.17
CA ILE A 141 28.45 15.03 51.05
C ILE A 141 27.89 16.26 50.27
N ASN A 142 27.63 17.41 50.94
CA ASN A 142 27.02 18.69 50.46
C ASN A 142 27.62 19.89 51.30
N PRO A 143 27.34 21.22 51.15
CA PRO A 143 26.37 21.97 50.32
C PRO A 143 26.92 23.34 49.74
N ASP A 144 26.07 24.40 49.71
CA ASP A 144 26.34 25.86 49.65
C ASP A 144 26.85 26.56 48.34
N SER A 145 26.52 27.84 48.03
CA SER A 145 25.42 28.76 48.43
C SER A 145 25.44 30.07 47.57
N ARG A 146 24.38 30.92 47.66
CA ARG A 146 24.34 32.40 47.33
C ARG A 146 24.40 32.81 45.81
N THR A 147 23.83 33.93 45.31
CA THR A 147 22.99 35.02 45.86
C THR A 147 22.32 35.91 44.77
N VAL A 148 21.21 36.58 45.15
CA VAL A 148 20.78 37.96 44.81
C VAL A 148 19.88 38.28 43.57
N GLU A 149 18.79 38.96 43.96
CA GLU A 149 17.71 39.76 43.32
C GLU A 149 18.21 41.04 42.55
N PRO A 150 17.39 42.06 42.11
CA PRO A 150 15.99 42.39 42.44
C PRO A 150 15.01 42.95 41.34
N LYS A 151 13.70 42.80 41.62
CA LYS A 151 12.57 43.79 41.46
C LYS A 151 12.21 44.29 40.02
N THR A 152 11.02 44.84 39.70
CA THR A 152 10.13 45.72 40.50
C THR A 152 8.66 45.74 39.97
N GLN A 153 7.69 45.49 40.86
CA GLN A 153 6.34 46.13 41.04
C GLN A 153 5.31 46.27 39.86
N GLN A 154 4.07 45.76 40.03
CA GLN A 154 2.80 46.46 40.41
C GLN A 154 2.02 47.06 39.19
N GLN A 155 0.68 47.27 39.16
CA GLN A 155 -0.44 47.13 40.12
C GLN A 155 -1.80 47.21 39.36
N ILE A 156 -2.94 46.99 40.06
CA ILE A 156 -4.27 47.65 39.85
C ILE A 156 -5.06 47.27 38.55
N SER A 157 -6.39 47.10 38.53
CA SER A 157 -7.45 47.01 39.58
C SER A 157 -8.75 46.37 39.05
N GLU A 158 -9.69 46.10 39.97
CA GLU A 158 -11.08 45.62 39.75
C GLU A 158 -12.04 46.71 39.22
N GLN A 159 -13.28 46.27 38.91
CA GLN A 159 -14.60 46.97 38.77
C GLN A 159 -15.32 46.59 37.45
N SER A 160 -16.65 46.49 37.33
CA SER A 160 -17.77 46.34 38.31
C SER A 160 -19.05 45.91 37.52
N ILE A 161 -20.11 45.46 38.20
CA ILE A 161 -21.40 45.02 37.60
C ILE A 161 -22.48 46.11 37.82
N PRO A 162 -23.46 46.24 36.93
CA PRO A 162 -24.85 46.44 37.38
C PRO A 162 -25.90 45.57 36.64
N ASP A 163 -27.01 45.31 37.34
CA ASP A 163 -28.12 44.40 36.97
C ASP A 163 -29.14 44.92 35.94
N GLY A 164 -29.88 43.99 35.30
CA GLY A 164 -31.09 44.25 34.49
C GLY A 164 -31.92 42.98 34.24
N LYS A 165 -33.25 43.06 34.35
CA LYS A 165 -34.20 41.91 34.45
C LYS A 165 -34.90 41.51 33.14
N LEU A 166 -35.23 40.20 33.04
CA LEU A 166 -36.30 39.54 32.21
C LEU A 166 -36.20 39.75 30.66
N ASP A 167 -36.64 38.85 29.78
CA ASP A 167 -37.57 37.71 29.92
C ASP A 167 -37.40 36.64 28.81
N SER A 168 -37.89 35.41 29.07
CA SER A 168 -38.27 34.35 28.10
C SER A 168 -37.26 33.68 27.12
N LYS A 169 -37.28 32.33 27.12
CA LYS A 169 -37.08 31.36 26.01
C LYS A 169 -35.91 31.56 25.01
N ASP A 170 -34.80 30.86 25.21
CA ASP A 170 -34.52 29.59 24.49
C ASP A 170 -33.19 28.94 24.96
N GLY A 171 -33.11 27.61 24.87
CA GLY A 171 -32.04 26.82 25.49
C GLY A 171 -30.71 26.80 24.71
N ILE A 172 -29.75 27.63 25.12
CA ILE A 172 -28.37 27.58 24.63
C ILE A 172 -27.73 26.21 24.93
N THR A 173 -27.13 25.58 23.93
CA THR A 173 -26.57 24.22 24.04
C THR A 173 -25.11 24.26 24.51
N MET A 174 -24.70 23.25 25.29
CA MET A 174 -23.35 23.04 25.90
C MET A 174 -22.12 23.18 24.98
N LEU A 175 -22.29 23.32 23.66
CA LEU A 175 -21.20 23.48 22.69
C LEU A 175 -20.58 24.89 22.67
N GLN A 176 -21.26 25.93 23.14
CA GLN A 176 -20.71 27.29 23.22
C GLN A 176 -19.89 27.55 24.51
N ILE A 177 -20.02 26.70 25.53
CA ILE A 177 -19.25 26.79 26.79
C ILE A 177 -17.86 26.15 26.63
N LEU A 178 -17.72 25.16 25.75
CA LEU A 178 -16.45 24.50 25.45
C LEU A 178 -15.50 25.35 24.57
N SER A 179 -16.01 26.37 23.88
CA SER A 179 -15.20 27.26 23.02
C SER A 179 -14.47 28.39 23.76
N THR A 180 -14.72 28.60 25.05
CA THR A 180 -14.19 29.75 25.82
C THR A 180 -13.11 29.39 26.85
N LEU A 181 -12.75 28.11 27.01
CA LEU A 181 -11.94 27.62 28.15
C LEU A 181 -10.60 26.95 27.82
N LEU A 182 -10.01 27.20 26.64
CA LEU A 182 -8.62 26.79 26.34
C LEU A 182 -7.76 27.94 25.77
N PRO A 183 -6.93 28.60 26.61
CA PRO A 183 -5.99 29.62 26.14
C PRO A 183 -4.64 29.03 25.70
N LYS A 184 -4.24 29.37 24.47
CA LYS A 184 -2.88 29.69 23.98
C LYS A 184 -1.68 29.08 24.74
N LEU A 185 -1.02 28.08 24.14
CA LEU A 185 0.37 27.70 24.45
C LEU A 185 1.15 27.19 23.22
N SER A 186 1.53 28.10 22.33
CA SER A 186 2.69 27.97 21.41
C SER A 186 3.08 29.35 20.86
N PRO A 187 4.36 29.61 20.52
CA PRO A 187 4.89 30.97 20.41
C PRO A 187 4.55 31.68 19.09
N LYS A 188 4.46 33.01 19.15
CA LYS A 188 4.41 33.87 17.96
C LYS A 188 5.77 33.88 17.26
N VAL A 189 5.82 33.40 16.02
CA VAL A 189 6.73 33.95 15.01
C VAL A 189 5.88 34.80 14.07
N THR A 190 6.21 36.08 13.96
CA THR A 190 5.42 37.07 13.22
C THR A 190 5.66 36.93 11.72
N GLN A 191 4.65 36.46 10.98
CA GLN A 191 4.55 36.71 9.55
C GLN A 191 3.15 37.23 9.23
N SER A 192 3.08 38.30 8.44
CA SER A 192 1.85 38.97 8.06
C SER A 192 1.04 38.09 7.12
N ALA A 193 -0.04 37.49 7.62
CA ALA A 193 -1.02 36.80 6.80
C ALA A 193 -1.75 37.81 5.89
N VAL A 194 -1.27 37.95 4.65
CA VAL A 194 -2.00 38.64 3.59
C VAL A 194 -3.35 37.94 3.43
N ALA A 195 -4.43 38.63 3.74
CA ALA A 195 -5.79 38.10 3.58
C ALA A 195 -6.03 37.80 2.10
N ILE A 196 -5.99 36.52 1.74
CA ILE A 196 -6.19 36.06 0.37
C ILE A 196 -7.65 36.39 -0.02
N PRO A 197 -7.89 37.27 -1.00
CA PRO A 197 -9.24 37.65 -1.39
C PRO A 197 -10.00 36.45 -1.97
N LYS A 198 -11.33 36.42 -1.78
CA LYS A 198 -12.21 35.27 -2.04
C LYS A 198 -12.20 34.72 -3.48
N TRP A 199 -11.57 35.41 -4.45
CA TRP A 199 -11.35 34.92 -5.81
C TRP A 199 -10.16 33.97 -5.97
N LYS A 200 -9.37 33.74 -4.92
CA LYS A 200 -8.28 32.73 -4.87
C LYS A 200 -8.72 31.39 -4.25
N VAL A 201 -10.00 31.04 -4.36
CA VAL A 201 -10.51 29.70 -4.06
C VAL A 201 -10.42 28.84 -5.33
N ASN A 202 -9.58 27.79 -5.30
CA ASN A 202 -9.49 26.68 -6.26
C ASN A 202 -9.82 26.96 -7.75
N ILE A 203 -8.76 27.20 -8.55
CA ILE A 203 -8.83 27.47 -10.00
C ILE A 203 -9.30 26.24 -10.84
N HIS A 204 -9.51 25.08 -10.23
CA HIS A 204 -10.04 23.87 -10.89
C HIS A 204 -11.58 23.81 -11.01
N SER A 205 -12.27 24.95 -11.00
CA SER A 205 -13.74 25.02 -11.08
C SER A 205 -14.24 25.35 -12.50
N ASN A 206 -14.89 24.37 -13.14
CA ASN A 206 -15.78 24.49 -14.31
C ASN A 206 -15.23 25.21 -15.56
N ILE A 207 -14.03 24.86 -16.04
CA ILE A 207 -13.61 25.24 -17.40
C ILE A 207 -14.44 24.44 -18.44
N PRO A 208 -15.14 25.09 -19.39
CA PRO A 208 -15.95 24.37 -20.37
C PRO A 208 -15.12 23.46 -21.28
N LYS A 209 -15.66 22.29 -21.62
CA LYS A 209 -15.01 21.33 -22.55
C LYS A 209 -14.63 21.98 -23.89
N HIS A 210 -15.47 22.89 -24.41
CA HIS A 210 -15.18 23.60 -25.66
C HIS A 210 -13.95 24.52 -25.54
N SER A 211 -13.69 25.11 -24.37
CA SER A 211 -12.52 25.95 -24.11
C SER A 211 -11.23 25.12 -24.11
N ILE A 212 -11.28 23.91 -23.52
CA ILE A 212 -10.17 22.94 -23.57
C ILE A 212 -9.90 22.52 -25.01
N VAL A 213 -10.93 22.16 -25.79
CA VAL A 213 -10.80 21.80 -27.22
C VAL A 213 -10.19 22.95 -28.03
N SER A 214 -10.70 24.17 -27.86
CA SER A 214 -10.19 25.36 -28.55
C SER A 214 -8.72 25.63 -28.22
N ARG A 215 -8.36 25.55 -26.93
CA ARG A 215 -6.97 25.71 -26.47
C ARG A 215 -6.06 24.62 -27.02
N THR A 216 -6.51 23.35 -27.03
CA THR A 216 -5.78 22.24 -27.64
C THR A 216 -5.46 22.51 -29.12
N ARG A 217 -6.46 22.93 -29.91
CA ARG A 217 -6.26 23.28 -31.32
C ARG A 217 -5.30 24.46 -31.50
N HIS A 218 -5.43 25.50 -30.67
CA HIS A 218 -4.51 26.65 -30.69
C HIS A 218 -3.05 26.25 -30.42
N VAL A 219 -2.81 25.41 -29.40
CA VAL A 219 -1.45 24.93 -29.06
C VAL A 219 -0.87 24.06 -30.18
N LEU A 220 -1.67 23.16 -30.77
CA LEU A 220 -1.22 22.34 -31.91
C LEU A 220 -0.89 23.20 -33.14
N ASN A 221 -1.74 24.17 -33.49
CA ASN A 221 -1.48 25.10 -34.58
C ASN A 221 -0.22 25.94 -34.32
N SER A 222 0.02 26.34 -33.07
CA SER A 222 1.24 27.07 -32.68
C SER A 222 2.52 26.27 -32.88
N ILE A 223 2.49 24.93 -32.75
CA ILE A 223 3.64 24.06 -33.07
C ILE A 223 3.92 24.08 -34.59
N VAL A 224 2.86 24.08 -35.41
CA VAL A 224 2.96 24.08 -36.87
C VAL A 224 3.45 25.43 -37.41
N SER A 225 2.95 26.54 -36.85
CA SER A 225 3.31 27.90 -37.28
C SER A 225 4.62 28.43 -36.70
N ALA A 226 5.24 27.71 -35.76
CA ALA A 226 6.53 28.11 -35.20
C ALA A 226 7.66 27.87 -36.21
N GLU A 227 8.37 28.92 -36.60
CA GLU A 227 9.47 28.82 -37.58
C GLU A 227 10.77 28.32 -36.94
N SER A 228 11.21 28.97 -35.86
CA SER A 228 12.49 28.69 -35.19
C SER A 228 12.44 27.48 -34.26
N SER A 229 13.59 26.81 -34.10
CA SER A 229 13.71 25.62 -33.26
C SER A 229 13.33 25.87 -31.80
N SER A 230 13.79 26.99 -31.22
CA SER A 230 13.48 27.38 -29.84
C SER A 230 11.99 27.69 -29.65
N SER A 231 11.34 28.29 -30.65
CA SER A 231 9.88 28.51 -30.63
C SER A 231 9.13 27.17 -30.65
N LYS A 232 9.48 26.26 -31.58
CA LYS A 232 8.90 24.90 -31.64
C LYS A 232 9.04 24.15 -30.32
N LEU A 233 10.22 24.20 -29.69
CA LEU A 233 10.47 23.57 -28.39
C LEU A 233 9.53 24.12 -27.31
N ARG A 234 9.41 25.45 -27.18
CA ARG A 234 8.48 26.08 -26.23
C ARG A 234 7.02 25.67 -26.48
N ARG A 235 6.59 25.56 -27.74
CA ARG A 235 5.21 25.13 -28.07
C ARG A 235 4.95 23.65 -27.79
N LEU A 236 5.99 22.80 -27.83
CA LEU A 236 5.90 21.41 -27.37
C LEU A 236 5.76 21.32 -25.85
N GLU A 237 6.46 22.19 -25.12
CA GLU A 237 6.32 22.31 -23.67
C GLU A 237 4.95 22.88 -23.28
N ASP A 238 4.41 23.87 -24.00
CA ASP A 238 3.03 24.36 -23.86
C ASP A 238 2.00 23.22 -24.04
N LEU A 239 2.22 22.30 -24.99
CA LEU A 239 1.34 21.13 -25.22
C LEU A 239 1.41 20.13 -24.06
N LEU A 240 2.62 19.82 -23.58
CA LEU A 240 2.82 18.91 -22.44
C LEU A 240 2.14 19.46 -21.17
N LEU A 241 2.34 20.75 -20.88
CA LEU A 241 1.72 21.43 -19.73
C LEU A 241 0.19 21.46 -19.85
N HIS A 242 -0.35 21.74 -21.04
CA HIS A 242 -1.80 21.75 -21.29
C HIS A 242 -2.44 20.36 -21.09
N VAL A 243 -1.77 19.29 -21.51
CA VAL A 243 -2.26 17.91 -21.31
C VAL A 243 -2.08 17.43 -19.87
N ASP A 244 -1.05 17.88 -19.17
CA ASP A 244 -0.89 17.56 -17.74
C ASP A 244 -1.98 18.24 -16.89
N GLN A 245 -2.29 19.51 -17.20
CA GLN A 245 -3.33 20.31 -16.54
C GLN A 245 -4.76 19.80 -16.86
N TYR A 246 -5.01 19.32 -18.08
CA TYR A 246 -6.30 18.80 -18.53
C TYR A 246 -6.12 17.42 -19.17
N PRO A 247 -6.24 16.31 -18.41
CA PRO A 247 -6.04 14.96 -18.93
C PRO A 247 -6.90 14.63 -20.17
N GLU A 248 -8.11 15.16 -20.25
CA GLU A 248 -9.01 15.03 -21.41
C GLU A 248 -8.48 15.75 -22.67
N ALA A 249 -7.61 16.75 -22.52
CA ALA A 249 -6.98 17.42 -23.66
C ALA A 249 -6.17 16.46 -24.52
N ARG A 250 -5.63 15.37 -23.96
CA ARG A 250 -4.97 14.28 -24.72
C ARG A 250 -5.90 13.71 -25.79
N HIS A 251 -7.16 13.42 -25.44
CA HIS A 251 -8.14 12.84 -26.36
C HIS A 251 -8.42 13.78 -27.54
N TYR A 252 -8.64 15.06 -27.25
CA TYR A 252 -8.86 16.08 -28.26
C TYR A 252 -7.60 16.31 -29.11
N ALA A 253 -6.41 16.31 -28.52
CA ALA A 253 -5.16 16.51 -29.24
C ALA A 253 -4.93 15.40 -30.27
N ILE A 254 -5.16 14.14 -29.89
CA ILE A 254 -5.03 13.00 -30.80
C ILE A 254 -6.05 13.12 -31.95
N LYS A 255 -7.31 13.49 -31.67
CA LYS A 255 -8.35 13.72 -32.70
C LYS A 255 -8.00 14.86 -33.67
N GLU A 256 -7.42 15.94 -33.18
CA GLU A 256 -6.93 17.08 -34.00
C GLU A 256 -5.60 16.75 -34.74
N GLY A 257 -5.08 15.53 -34.62
CA GLY A 257 -3.92 15.05 -35.36
C GLY A 257 -2.56 15.36 -34.72
N ALA A 258 -2.49 15.51 -33.38
CA ALA A 258 -1.25 15.76 -32.66
C ALA A 258 -0.11 14.79 -33.03
N ILE A 259 -0.38 13.48 -33.09
CA ILE A 259 0.62 12.46 -33.45
C ILE A 259 1.24 12.77 -34.83
N ARG A 260 0.42 13.11 -35.83
CA ARG A 260 0.87 13.49 -37.17
C ARG A 260 1.76 14.74 -37.14
N ILE A 261 1.36 15.77 -36.38
CA ILE A 261 2.14 17.01 -36.22
C ILE A 261 3.50 16.71 -35.58
N LEU A 262 3.51 16.01 -34.44
CA LEU A 262 4.72 15.63 -33.71
C LEU A 262 5.68 14.78 -34.57
N LEU A 263 5.15 13.82 -35.34
CA LEU A 263 5.95 12.99 -36.26
C LEU A 263 6.58 13.79 -37.40
N ARG A 264 5.87 14.78 -37.97
CA ARG A 264 6.43 15.68 -38.98
C ARG A 264 7.51 16.59 -38.39
N THR A 265 7.25 17.21 -37.23
CA THR A 265 8.24 18.04 -36.52
C THR A 265 9.51 17.23 -36.22
N ARG A 266 9.37 15.97 -35.79
CA ARG A 266 10.49 15.03 -35.52
C ARG A 266 11.39 14.76 -36.74
N GLN A 267 10.88 14.85 -37.97
CA GLN A 267 11.73 14.72 -39.17
C GLN A 267 12.61 15.95 -39.40
N THR A 268 12.17 17.14 -38.97
CA THR A 268 12.91 18.40 -39.13
C THR A 268 13.81 18.74 -37.94
N ALA A 269 13.63 18.04 -36.82
CA ALA A 269 14.36 18.28 -35.58
C ALA A 269 15.82 17.80 -35.67
N LYS A 270 16.77 18.74 -35.69
CA LYS A 270 18.21 18.44 -35.67
C LYS A 270 18.76 18.29 -34.24
N ASP A 271 18.35 19.19 -33.34
CA ASP A 271 18.76 19.26 -31.94
C ASP A 271 18.18 18.12 -31.08
N GLU A 272 18.96 17.63 -30.11
CA GLU A 272 18.55 16.57 -29.18
C GLU A 272 17.61 17.05 -28.08
N GLN A 273 17.65 18.32 -27.64
CA GLN A 273 16.67 18.82 -26.66
C GLN A 273 15.25 18.82 -27.26
N MET A 274 15.12 19.25 -28.53
CA MET A 274 13.88 19.13 -29.28
C MET A 274 13.46 17.67 -29.49
N LYS A 275 14.36 16.78 -29.93
CA LYS A 275 14.01 15.35 -30.11
C LYS A 275 13.60 14.69 -28.80
N ALA A 276 14.24 15.03 -27.68
CA ALA A 276 13.88 14.56 -26.35
C ALA A 276 12.46 15.01 -25.96
N CYS A 277 12.13 16.29 -26.15
CA CYS A 277 10.79 16.82 -25.90
C CYS A 277 9.73 16.17 -26.81
N LEU A 278 10.07 15.91 -28.08
CA LEU A 278 9.21 15.18 -29.02
C LEU A 278 9.00 13.71 -28.62
N ARG A 279 10.01 13.02 -28.09
CA ARG A 279 9.89 11.65 -27.56
C ARG A 279 8.90 11.62 -26.38
N GLU A 280 9.01 12.56 -25.44
CA GLU A 280 8.05 12.72 -24.34
C GLU A 280 6.64 13.04 -24.85
N ALA A 281 6.47 14.01 -25.74
CA ALA A 281 5.17 14.40 -26.29
C ALA A 281 4.48 13.23 -27.02
N LEU A 282 5.23 12.47 -27.81
CA LEU A 282 4.72 11.25 -28.47
C LEU A 282 4.31 10.18 -27.43
N ALA A 283 5.12 9.96 -26.39
CA ALA A 283 4.81 9.01 -25.32
C ALA A 283 3.57 9.41 -24.48
N VAL A 284 3.35 10.71 -24.26
CA VAL A 284 2.13 11.25 -23.62
C VAL A 284 0.90 11.08 -24.53
N MET A 285 1.06 11.27 -25.85
CA MET A 285 0.00 10.94 -26.81
C MET A 285 -0.27 9.42 -26.91
N GLY A 286 0.60 8.57 -26.37
CA GLY A 286 0.52 7.11 -26.50
C GLY A 286 0.89 6.62 -27.89
N TYR A 287 1.69 7.39 -28.63
CA TYR A 287 2.36 6.89 -29.82
C TYR A 287 3.57 6.05 -29.40
N ILE A 288 3.69 4.87 -30.00
CA ILE A 288 4.76 3.90 -29.74
C ILE A 288 5.54 3.70 -31.04
N ASP A 289 6.87 3.82 -30.98
CA ASP A 289 7.72 3.56 -32.14
C ASP A 289 7.81 2.05 -32.45
N PRO A 290 8.08 1.67 -33.71
CA PRO A 290 8.20 0.28 -34.08
C PRO A 290 9.45 -0.39 -33.49
N LEU A 291 9.35 -1.69 -33.20
CA LEU A 291 10.37 -2.45 -32.48
C LEU A 291 11.70 -2.54 -33.27
N PRO A 292 12.87 -2.47 -32.61
CA PRO A 292 14.16 -2.65 -33.26
C PRO A 292 14.43 -4.12 -33.66
N GLY A 293 13.87 -5.08 -32.91
CA GLY A 293 13.99 -6.53 -33.12
C GLY A 293 12.97 -7.12 -34.09
N ARG A 294 12.94 -8.46 -34.18
CA ARG A 294 11.94 -9.23 -34.94
C ARG A 294 10.57 -9.20 -34.27
N GLY A 295 10.53 -9.08 -32.94
CA GLY A 295 9.32 -9.00 -32.13
C GLY A 295 9.62 -8.39 -30.76
N ILE A 296 8.69 -8.53 -29.83
CA ILE A 296 8.78 -7.92 -28.48
C ILE A 296 9.76 -8.73 -27.63
N ARG A 297 10.78 -8.08 -27.06
CA ARG A 297 11.72 -8.68 -26.09
C ARG A 297 11.39 -8.19 -24.69
N ILE A 298 11.04 -9.11 -23.79
CA ILE A 298 10.52 -8.81 -22.44
C ILE A 298 11.49 -9.33 -21.38
N LEU A 299 11.82 -8.49 -20.40
CA LEU A 299 12.47 -8.87 -19.14
C LEU A 299 11.46 -8.77 -18.00
N SER A 300 11.31 -9.84 -17.23
CA SER A 300 10.51 -9.91 -16.01
C SER A 300 11.40 -10.28 -14.84
N ILE A 301 11.34 -9.51 -13.76
CA ILE A 301 12.12 -9.76 -12.55
C ILE A 301 11.19 -9.88 -11.34
N ASP A 302 11.27 -11.01 -10.65
CA ASP A 302 10.45 -11.32 -9.49
C ASP A 302 10.86 -10.51 -8.25
N GLY A 303 9.96 -10.46 -7.26
CA GLY A 303 10.26 -9.96 -5.92
C GLY A 303 10.95 -11.01 -5.03
N GLY A 304 11.71 -10.56 -4.02
CA GLY A 304 12.37 -11.48 -3.09
C GLY A 304 13.40 -10.91 -2.10
N GLY A 305 13.44 -9.60 -1.89
CA GLY A 305 14.43 -8.94 -1.02
C GLY A 305 15.86 -9.08 -1.54
N ILE A 306 16.86 -9.16 -0.65
CA ILE A 306 18.31 -9.20 -0.97
C ILE A 306 18.71 -10.27 -2.00
N ARG A 307 17.89 -11.30 -2.19
CA ARG A 307 18.05 -12.35 -3.22
C ARG A 307 18.11 -11.81 -4.66
N GLY A 308 17.83 -10.53 -4.89
CA GLY A 308 18.13 -9.82 -6.14
C GLY A 308 19.58 -9.97 -6.64
N VAL A 309 20.55 -10.26 -5.76
CA VAL A 309 21.93 -10.55 -6.18
C VAL A 309 22.02 -11.73 -7.18
N LEU A 310 21.12 -12.72 -7.06
CA LEU A 310 21.03 -13.86 -7.99
C LEU A 310 20.70 -13.38 -9.41
N VAL A 311 19.76 -12.44 -9.52
CA VAL A 311 19.31 -11.86 -10.79
C VAL A 311 20.44 -11.06 -11.44
N ILE A 312 21.21 -10.30 -10.64
CA ILE A 312 22.34 -9.52 -11.15
C ILE A 312 23.41 -10.45 -11.75
N GLU A 313 23.79 -11.53 -11.06
CA GLU A 313 24.78 -12.49 -11.59
C GLU A 313 24.28 -13.25 -12.83
N MET A 314 22.99 -13.60 -12.90
CA MET A 314 22.41 -14.20 -14.11
C MET A 314 22.32 -13.20 -15.29
N LEU A 315 22.03 -11.91 -15.02
CA LEU A 315 22.07 -10.85 -16.03
C LEU A 315 23.48 -10.61 -16.57
N LYS A 316 24.52 -10.71 -15.73
CA LYS A 316 25.91 -10.57 -16.18
C LYS A 316 26.24 -11.58 -17.27
N LYS A 317 25.75 -12.83 -17.13
CA LYS A 317 25.92 -13.85 -18.17
C LYS A 317 25.20 -13.51 -19.49
N LEU A 318 24.03 -12.88 -19.44
CA LEU A 318 23.36 -12.41 -20.66
C LEU A 318 24.10 -11.23 -21.30
N GLU A 319 24.64 -10.28 -20.52
CA GLU A 319 25.47 -9.20 -21.09
C GLU A 319 26.76 -9.75 -21.72
N GLU A 320 27.41 -10.74 -21.08
CA GLU A 320 28.57 -11.48 -21.60
C GLU A 320 28.26 -12.16 -22.95
N LEU A 321 27.22 -13.00 -23.00
CA LEU A 321 26.87 -13.79 -24.19
C LEU A 321 26.36 -12.93 -25.36
N THR A 322 25.73 -11.78 -25.08
CA THR A 322 25.15 -10.92 -26.12
C THR A 322 26.05 -9.76 -26.55
N GLY A 323 27.05 -9.41 -25.74
CA GLY A 323 27.86 -8.20 -25.90
C GLY A 323 27.06 -6.90 -25.73
N LYS A 324 25.86 -6.95 -25.15
CA LYS A 324 24.92 -5.82 -25.03
C LYS A 324 24.55 -5.53 -23.59
N LYS A 325 24.22 -4.28 -23.30
CA LYS A 325 23.65 -3.88 -22.01
C LYS A 325 22.19 -4.24 -21.90
N THR A 326 21.74 -4.47 -20.67
CA THR A 326 20.38 -4.93 -20.36
C THR A 326 19.30 -4.07 -21.02
N TYR A 327 19.44 -2.75 -21.03
CA TYR A 327 18.49 -1.82 -21.66
C TYR A 327 18.46 -1.89 -23.21
N GLU A 328 19.45 -2.51 -23.85
CA GLU A 328 19.52 -2.72 -25.31
C GLU A 328 18.96 -4.10 -25.72
N MET A 329 18.98 -5.05 -24.79
CA MET A 329 18.46 -6.42 -24.98
C MET A 329 16.93 -6.49 -24.95
N PHE A 330 16.26 -5.60 -24.20
CA PHE A 330 14.84 -5.69 -23.93
C PHE A 330 14.07 -4.43 -24.34
N ASP A 331 12.90 -4.62 -24.95
CA ASP A 331 11.99 -3.53 -25.32
C ASP A 331 11.04 -3.17 -24.17
N TYR A 332 10.76 -4.14 -23.29
CA TYR A 332 9.92 -4.00 -22.10
C TYR A 332 10.60 -4.66 -20.89
N ILE A 333 10.73 -3.93 -19.78
CA ILE A 333 11.31 -4.39 -18.51
C ILE A 333 10.26 -4.20 -17.41
N CYS A 334 9.90 -5.30 -16.73
CA CYS A 334 8.94 -5.32 -15.64
C CYS A 334 9.57 -5.86 -14.36
N GLY A 335 9.20 -5.29 -13.21
CA GLY A 335 9.69 -5.74 -11.91
C GLY A 335 8.68 -5.57 -10.78
N VAL A 336 8.83 -6.40 -9.76
CA VAL A 336 8.09 -6.35 -8.49
C VAL A 336 9.08 -6.29 -7.34
N SER A 337 8.84 -5.46 -6.31
CA SER A 337 9.70 -5.37 -5.13
C SER A 337 11.16 -5.09 -5.51
N THR A 338 12.11 -5.92 -5.06
CA THR A 338 13.50 -5.95 -5.55
C THR A 338 13.62 -5.94 -7.08
N GLY A 339 12.79 -6.69 -7.79
CA GLY A 339 12.75 -6.67 -9.25
C GLY A 339 12.41 -5.30 -9.82
N ALA A 340 11.58 -4.50 -9.15
CA ALA A 340 11.31 -3.11 -9.52
C ALA A 340 12.52 -2.20 -9.26
N ILE A 341 13.27 -2.42 -8.17
CA ILE A 341 14.56 -1.73 -7.92
C ILE A 341 15.53 -2.00 -9.08
N LEU A 342 15.73 -3.28 -9.42
CA LEU A 342 16.64 -3.68 -10.51
C LEU A 342 16.17 -3.13 -11.86
N ALA A 343 14.88 -3.28 -12.20
CA ALA A 343 14.30 -2.72 -13.41
C ALA A 343 14.48 -1.19 -13.50
N ALA A 344 14.39 -0.47 -12.37
CA ALA A 344 14.56 0.99 -12.34
C ALA A 344 16.02 1.43 -12.51
N VAL A 345 17.00 0.67 -11.98
CA VAL A 345 18.43 0.98 -12.17
C VAL A 345 18.90 0.58 -13.57
N LEU A 346 18.41 -0.53 -14.12
CA LEU A 346 18.81 -1.07 -15.42
C LEU A 346 18.10 -0.38 -16.60
N GLY A 347 16.78 -0.18 -16.49
CA GLY A 347 15.94 0.44 -17.52
C GLY A 347 15.66 1.93 -17.34
N GLY A 348 15.98 2.50 -16.17
CA GLY A 348 15.78 3.92 -15.88
C GLY A 348 16.85 4.84 -16.49
N HIS A 349 16.99 6.03 -15.93
CA HIS A 349 17.73 7.13 -16.55
C HIS A 349 19.14 7.41 -16.00
N LYS A 350 19.52 6.74 -14.89
CA LYS A 350 20.86 6.81 -14.27
C LYS A 350 21.60 5.47 -14.47
N ARG A 351 21.44 4.86 -15.66
CA ARG A 351 21.85 3.48 -15.96
C ARG A 351 23.27 3.18 -15.44
N LYS A 352 23.39 2.13 -14.64
CA LYS A 352 24.66 1.66 -14.07
C LYS A 352 25.05 0.32 -14.67
N SER A 353 26.35 0.00 -14.65
CA SER A 353 26.83 -1.36 -14.94
C SER A 353 26.35 -2.36 -13.88
N LEU A 354 26.27 -3.64 -14.22
CA LEU A 354 25.80 -4.68 -13.30
C LEU A 354 26.70 -4.83 -12.06
N ASP A 355 27.99 -4.51 -12.16
CA ASP A 355 28.90 -4.49 -11.00
C ASP A 355 28.64 -3.31 -10.07
N GLU A 356 28.40 -2.11 -10.61
CA GLU A 356 27.94 -0.97 -9.82
C GLU A 356 26.55 -1.20 -9.22
N VAL A 357 25.64 -1.90 -9.93
CA VAL A 357 24.34 -2.31 -9.38
C VAL A 357 24.56 -3.26 -8.21
N LEU A 358 25.43 -4.27 -8.34
CA LEU A 358 25.72 -5.22 -7.27
C LEU A 358 26.32 -4.55 -6.04
N ALA A 359 27.31 -3.69 -6.23
CA ALA A 359 27.96 -2.95 -5.14
C ALA A 359 26.95 -2.04 -4.42
N LEU A 360 26.18 -1.24 -5.17
CA LEU A 360 25.14 -0.39 -4.62
C LEU A 360 24.06 -1.20 -3.90
N TYR A 361 23.63 -2.32 -4.46
CA TYR A 361 22.57 -3.15 -3.90
C TYR A 361 22.98 -3.76 -2.55
N LYS A 362 24.24 -4.20 -2.41
CA LYS A 362 24.83 -4.64 -1.14
C LYS A 362 24.96 -3.50 -0.12
N GLU A 363 25.41 -2.32 -0.56
CA GLU A 363 25.56 -1.14 0.31
C GLU A 363 24.21 -0.66 0.85
N LEU A 364 23.22 -0.46 -0.04
CA LEU A 364 21.87 -0.02 0.32
C LEU A 364 21.20 -1.02 1.26
N SER A 365 21.27 -2.32 0.97
CA SER A 365 20.67 -3.36 1.82
C SER A 365 21.30 -3.36 3.21
N THR A 366 22.63 -3.26 3.31
CA THR A 366 23.33 -3.10 4.60
C THR A 366 22.85 -1.85 5.33
N ARG A 367 22.81 -0.69 4.67
CA ARG A 367 22.40 0.60 5.27
C ARG A 367 20.95 0.61 5.76
N VAL A 368 20.02 0.00 5.02
CA VAL A 368 18.60 -0.06 5.38
C VAL A 368 18.35 -1.07 6.50
N PHE A 369 18.93 -2.28 6.40
CA PHE A 369 18.58 -3.37 7.32
C PHE A 369 19.38 -3.39 8.63
N THR A 370 20.54 -2.71 8.71
CA THR A 370 21.36 -2.67 9.94
C THR A 370 20.74 -1.79 11.05
N GLN A 371 19.93 -0.78 10.70
CA GLN A 371 19.44 0.20 11.68
C GLN A 371 18.49 -0.37 12.75
N SER A 372 17.81 -1.47 12.46
CA SER A 372 16.86 -2.09 13.41
C SER A 372 17.54 -2.75 14.61
N ALA A 373 18.84 -3.09 14.51
CA ALA A 373 19.58 -3.64 15.65
C ALA A 373 19.80 -2.62 16.78
N ILE A 374 19.79 -1.32 16.48
CA ILE A 374 20.14 -0.24 17.42
C ILE A 374 18.89 0.54 17.90
N LYS A 375 17.82 0.61 17.09
CA LYS A 375 16.56 1.32 17.42
C LYS A 375 15.33 0.39 17.61
N GLY A 376 15.50 -0.92 17.52
CA GLY A 376 14.41 -1.89 17.28
C GLY A 376 13.32 -2.02 18.35
N THR A 377 13.46 -1.44 19.55
CA THR A 377 12.48 -1.57 20.64
C THR A 377 11.56 -0.36 20.82
N SER A 378 11.95 0.84 20.36
CA SER A 378 11.13 2.06 20.54
C SER A 378 10.23 2.38 19.34
N SER A 379 10.65 2.05 18.11
CA SER A 379 9.86 2.35 16.90
C SER A 379 8.62 1.45 16.74
N LEU A 380 8.69 0.18 17.16
CA LEU A 380 7.59 -0.79 17.03
C LEU A 380 6.32 -0.42 17.83
N VAL A 381 6.44 0.49 18.80
CA VAL A 381 5.30 0.98 19.61
C VAL A 381 4.55 2.14 18.92
N TRP A 382 5.18 2.81 17.95
CA TRP A 382 4.66 4.02 17.29
C TRP A 382 4.58 3.96 15.75
N SER A 383 5.27 3.01 15.13
CA SER A 383 5.29 2.79 13.67
C SER A 383 5.06 1.30 13.37
N HIS A 384 4.25 0.99 12.36
CA HIS A 384 3.92 -0.40 11.99
C HIS A 384 4.95 -1.07 11.06
N ALA A 385 6.17 -0.53 11.00
CA ALA A 385 7.28 -1.02 10.17
C ALA A 385 8.53 -1.30 11.00
N TYR A 386 9.34 -2.25 10.52
CA TYR A 386 10.57 -2.67 11.18
C TYR A 386 11.81 -1.86 10.74
N TYR A 387 11.76 -1.17 9.59
CA TYR A 387 12.85 -0.34 9.04
C TYR A 387 12.47 1.13 8.87
N ASP A 388 13.48 2.00 8.89
CA ASP A 388 13.34 3.44 8.67
C ASP A 388 12.95 3.74 7.20
N THR A 389 11.67 4.01 7.01
CA THR A 389 11.07 4.36 5.71
C THR A 389 11.65 5.66 5.15
N ALA A 390 11.92 6.66 5.98
CA ALA A 390 12.40 7.97 5.54
C ALA A 390 13.85 7.89 5.04
N LEU A 391 14.71 7.07 5.67
CA LEU A 391 16.02 6.75 5.13
C LEU A 391 15.90 6.05 3.78
N TRP A 392 15.01 5.07 3.64
CA TRP A 392 14.86 4.32 2.39
C TRP A 392 14.42 5.24 1.24
N GLU A 393 13.45 6.13 1.47
CA GLU A 393 13.01 7.11 0.48
C GLU A 393 14.12 8.10 0.11
N LYS A 394 14.90 8.58 1.07
CA LYS A 394 16.08 9.41 0.80
C LYS A 394 17.09 8.69 -0.10
N LEU A 395 17.40 7.43 0.21
CA LEU A 395 18.34 6.62 -0.57
C LEU A 395 17.84 6.37 -2.00
N LEU A 396 16.55 6.06 -2.16
CA LEU A 396 15.93 5.89 -3.48
C LEU A 396 15.92 7.20 -4.27
N ALA A 397 15.59 8.33 -3.66
CA ALA A 397 15.61 9.64 -4.31
C ALA A 397 17.03 10.05 -4.74
N GLU A 398 18.04 9.83 -3.89
CA GLU A 398 19.45 10.06 -4.19
C GLU A 398 19.91 9.22 -5.40
N HIS A 399 19.65 7.92 -5.38
CA HIS A 399 20.18 6.98 -6.38
C HIS A 399 19.39 6.92 -7.68
N LEU A 400 18.06 7.08 -7.65
CA LEU A 400 17.19 7.04 -8.82
C LEU A 400 16.83 8.44 -9.35
N GLY A 401 16.82 9.48 -8.50
CA GLY A 401 16.48 10.86 -8.86
C GLY A 401 14.98 11.13 -9.01
N ASP A 402 14.59 12.40 -8.86
CA ASP A 402 13.19 12.87 -8.94
C ASP A 402 12.56 12.90 -10.35
N LYS A 403 13.11 12.17 -11.33
CA LYS A 403 12.57 12.17 -12.69
C LYS A 403 11.24 11.43 -12.75
N ILE A 404 10.21 12.12 -13.21
CA ILE A 404 8.89 11.54 -13.54
C ILE A 404 9.06 10.42 -14.58
N LEU A 405 8.35 9.32 -14.42
CA LEU A 405 8.43 8.12 -15.25
C LEU A 405 8.32 8.44 -16.75
N ILE A 406 7.27 9.16 -17.18
CA ILE A 406 7.10 9.52 -18.60
C ILE A 406 8.29 10.31 -19.17
N LYS A 407 8.97 11.12 -18.34
CA LYS A 407 10.14 11.92 -18.73
C LYS A 407 11.42 11.09 -18.91
N THR A 408 11.43 9.80 -18.51
CA THR A 408 12.53 8.89 -18.85
C THR A 408 12.60 8.63 -20.36
N THR A 409 11.47 8.72 -21.09
CA THR A 409 11.40 8.56 -22.56
C THR A 409 12.12 9.66 -23.34
N ARG A 410 12.56 10.75 -22.68
CA ARG A 410 13.46 11.75 -23.29
C ARG A 410 14.77 11.13 -23.77
N ASP A 411 15.23 10.04 -23.14
CA ASP A 411 16.38 9.25 -23.57
C ASP A 411 15.97 8.33 -24.74
N PRO A 412 16.68 8.34 -25.88
CA PRO A 412 16.32 7.57 -27.08
C PRO A 412 16.44 6.05 -26.89
N ASN A 413 17.25 5.59 -25.93
CA ASN A 413 17.53 4.20 -25.64
C ASN A 413 16.71 3.71 -24.42
N ALA A 414 15.71 4.48 -23.97
CA ALA A 414 14.87 4.09 -22.84
C ALA A 414 13.93 2.93 -23.21
N PRO A 415 14.08 1.74 -22.61
CA PRO A 415 13.11 0.67 -22.77
C PRO A 415 11.78 1.09 -22.14
N LYS A 416 10.71 0.36 -22.46
CA LYS A 416 9.47 0.48 -21.69
C LYS A 416 9.71 -0.14 -20.33
N PHE A 417 9.35 0.58 -19.28
CA PHE A 417 9.58 0.22 -17.89
C PHE A 417 8.25 0.13 -17.16
N ALA A 418 8.12 -0.91 -16.33
CA ALA A 418 7.04 -1.05 -15.37
C ALA A 418 7.53 -1.55 -14.00
N ALA A 419 6.97 -0.98 -12.94
CA ALA A 419 7.02 -1.50 -11.58
C ALA A 419 5.60 -1.80 -11.10
N VAL A 420 5.40 -2.94 -10.44
CA VAL A 420 4.07 -3.40 -9.98
C VAL A 420 3.98 -3.33 -8.45
N SER A 421 2.90 -2.75 -7.94
CA SER A 421 2.54 -2.73 -6.51
C SER A 421 1.14 -3.29 -6.30
N ALA A 422 0.76 -3.53 -5.05
CA ALA A 422 -0.61 -3.85 -4.65
C ALA A 422 -1.28 -2.60 -4.04
N VAL A 423 -2.45 -2.21 -4.54
CA VAL A 423 -3.30 -1.20 -3.88
C VAL A 423 -4.23 -1.91 -2.93
N VAL A 424 -4.18 -1.52 -1.65
CA VAL A 424 -4.84 -2.25 -0.54
C VAL A 424 -6.04 -1.53 0.08
N ASN A 425 -6.31 -0.27 -0.31
CA ASN A 425 -7.44 0.52 0.19
C ASN A 425 -8.69 0.52 -0.71
N HIS A 426 -8.87 -0.54 -1.50
CA HIS A 426 -10.10 -0.83 -2.25
C HIS A 426 -10.81 -2.08 -1.68
N GLU A 427 -12.03 -2.37 -2.14
CA GLU A 427 -12.80 -3.57 -1.73
C GLU A 427 -12.05 -4.87 -2.01
N HIS A 428 -11.19 -4.87 -3.03
CA HIS A 428 -10.28 -5.95 -3.41
C HIS A 428 -8.87 -5.38 -3.60
N VAL A 429 -7.86 -6.19 -3.26
CA VAL A 429 -6.45 -5.85 -3.53
C VAL A 429 -6.23 -5.91 -5.04
N MET A 430 -5.72 -4.83 -5.62
CA MET A 430 -5.53 -4.71 -7.07
C MET A 430 -4.08 -4.42 -7.45
N ALA A 431 -3.61 -5.01 -8.55
CA ALA A 431 -2.30 -4.70 -9.09
C ALA A 431 -2.29 -3.29 -9.73
N TYR A 432 -1.26 -2.52 -9.40
CA TYR A 432 -1.05 -1.17 -9.94
C TYR A 432 0.31 -1.08 -10.64
N VAL A 433 0.28 -0.69 -11.90
CA VAL A 433 1.41 -0.60 -12.83
C VAL A 433 1.91 0.85 -12.90
N PHE A 434 3.03 1.12 -12.25
CA PHE A 434 3.82 2.33 -12.45
C PHE A 434 4.60 2.18 -13.76
N ARG A 435 4.35 3.01 -14.77
CA ARG A 435 4.86 2.82 -16.14
C ARG A 435 5.48 4.07 -16.75
N ASN A 436 6.49 3.94 -17.61
CA ASN A 436 7.08 5.08 -18.34
C ASN A 436 6.42 5.39 -19.69
N TYR A 437 5.18 4.95 -19.91
CA TYR A 437 4.47 5.09 -21.18
C TYR A 437 2.97 5.38 -20.97
N THR A 438 2.32 5.82 -22.03
CA THR A 438 0.87 5.83 -22.15
C THR A 438 0.46 4.79 -23.19
N LEU A 439 -0.63 4.08 -22.94
CA LEU A 439 -1.18 3.13 -23.93
C LEU A 439 -1.72 3.89 -25.16
N PRO A 440 -1.78 3.22 -26.34
CA PRO A 440 -2.34 3.80 -27.55
C PRO A 440 -3.77 4.34 -27.38
N HIS A 441 -4.21 5.20 -28.29
CA HIS A 441 -5.55 5.78 -28.21
C HIS A 441 -6.63 4.69 -28.29
N ARG A 442 -7.57 4.67 -27.33
CA ARG A 442 -8.62 3.66 -27.14
C ARG A 442 -8.12 2.27 -26.70
N VAL A 443 -6.89 2.18 -26.23
CA VAL A 443 -6.36 0.97 -25.59
C VAL A 443 -6.26 1.24 -24.09
N GLU A 444 -6.83 0.34 -23.29
CA GLU A 444 -6.84 0.39 -21.84
C GLU A 444 -6.28 -0.92 -21.29
N SER A 445 -5.69 -0.86 -20.08
CA SER A 445 -5.17 -2.05 -19.40
C SER A 445 -6.25 -2.62 -18.49
N GLN A 446 -6.19 -3.92 -18.23
CA GLN A 446 -6.92 -4.52 -17.11
C GLN A 446 -6.38 -4.05 -15.75
N TYR A 447 -5.14 -3.54 -15.70
CA TYR A 447 -4.49 -3.07 -14.48
C TYR A 447 -4.58 -1.55 -14.34
N MET A 448 -4.77 -1.09 -13.10
CA MET A 448 -4.62 0.32 -12.76
C MET A 448 -3.17 0.75 -13.03
N GLY A 449 -2.93 2.00 -13.42
CA GLY A 449 -1.55 2.44 -13.63
C GLY A 449 -1.38 3.83 -14.24
N SER A 450 -0.28 4.50 -13.89
CA SER A 450 0.03 5.87 -14.30
C SER A 450 1.53 6.06 -14.58
N HIS A 451 1.83 7.10 -15.35
CA HIS A 451 3.18 7.54 -15.72
C HIS A 451 3.58 8.90 -15.10
N LYS A 452 2.71 9.48 -14.26
CA LYS A 452 2.93 10.79 -13.61
C LYS A 452 3.81 10.72 -12.35
N HIS A 453 4.01 9.52 -11.81
CA HIS A 453 4.85 9.25 -10.63
C HIS A 453 6.34 9.45 -10.93
N LYS A 454 7.15 9.72 -9.91
CA LYS A 454 8.62 9.68 -10.02
C LYS A 454 9.12 8.24 -10.04
N LEU A 455 10.31 8.02 -10.60
CA LEU A 455 10.93 6.70 -10.65
C LEU A 455 11.17 6.11 -9.25
N TRP A 456 11.57 6.93 -8.27
CA TRP A 456 11.79 6.46 -6.90
C TRP A 456 10.47 6.14 -6.15
N GLU A 457 9.40 6.91 -6.39
CA GLU A 457 8.06 6.68 -5.81
C GLU A 457 7.50 5.32 -6.26
N ALA A 458 7.64 5.01 -7.55
CA ALA A 458 7.24 3.73 -8.13
C ALA A 458 7.96 2.53 -7.49
N VAL A 459 9.26 2.66 -7.23
CA VAL A 459 10.07 1.63 -6.57
C VAL A 459 9.71 1.51 -5.08
N ARG A 460 9.54 2.64 -4.39
CA ARG A 460 9.14 2.70 -2.98
C ARG A 460 7.77 2.05 -2.74
N ALA A 461 6.82 2.25 -3.64
CA ALA A 461 5.51 1.61 -3.63
C ALA A 461 5.59 0.11 -3.91
N SER A 462 6.36 -0.28 -4.94
CA SER A 462 6.51 -1.69 -5.35
C SER A 462 7.23 -2.56 -4.32
N ALA A 463 8.10 -1.99 -3.50
CA ALA A 463 8.89 -2.67 -2.46
C ALA A 463 8.41 -2.40 -1.02
N ALA A 464 7.17 -1.95 -0.83
CA ALA A 464 6.56 -1.66 0.47
C ALA A 464 6.14 -2.95 1.21
N ALA A 465 7.12 -3.82 1.53
CA ALA A 465 6.85 -5.16 2.04
C ALA A 465 6.20 -5.14 3.43
N PRO A 466 5.06 -5.84 3.66
CA PRO A 466 4.37 -5.86 4.94
C PRO A 466 5.28 -6.27 6.10
N SER A 467 5.07 -5.66 7.27
CA SER A 467 5.91 -5.76 8.47
C SER A 467 7.35 -5.21 8.34
N TYR A 468 7.90 -5.03 7.14
CA TYR A 468 9.23 -4.48 6.93
C TYR A 468 9.22 -2.96 6.72
N PHE A 469 8.37 -2.47 5.80
CA PHE A 469 8.24 -1.06 5.46
C PHE A 469 6.82 -0.55 5.64
N GLU A 470 6.65 0.76 5.79
CA GLU A 470 5.32 1.37 5.84
C GLU A 470 4.66 1.34 4.45
N GLU A 471 3.33 1.41 4.44
CA GLU A 471 2.53 1.52 3.22
C GLU A 471 2.82 2.86 2.54
N PHE A 472 2.99 2.86 1.21
CA PHE A 472 3.26 4.08 0.47
C PHE A 472 1.95 4.73 0.01
N LYS A 473 1.58 5.86 0.63
CA LYS A 473 0.39 6.62 0.27
C LYS A 473 0.70 7.62 -0.84
N TYR A 474 -0.03 7.55 -1.95
CA TYR A 474 0.04 8.54 -3.03
C TYR A 474 -1.36 8.90 -3.55
N GLY A 475 -1.74 10.16 -3.41
CA GLY A 475 -3.09 10.62 -3.70
C GLY A 475 -4.11 9.83 -2.87
N ASP A 476 -5.09 9.23 -3.55
CA ASP A 476 -6.14 8.41 -2.94
C ASP A 476 -5.77 6.92 -2.82
N TYR A 477 -4.56 6.51 -3.24
CA TYR A 477 -4.12 5.11 -3.21
C TYR A 477 -3.12 4.84 -2.08
N LEU A 478 -3.29 3.67 -1.46
CA LEU A 478 -2.41 3.11 -0.45
C LEU A 478 -1.74 1.86 -1.03
N HIS A 479 -0.42 1.95 -1.26
CA HIS A 479 0.36 0.92 -1.93
C HIS A 479 1.15 0.06 -0.92
N GLN A 480 1.09 -1.25 -1.11
CA GLN A 480 1.98 -2.25 -0.52
C GLN A 480 2.78 -2.97 -1.63
N ASP A 481 3.75 -3.78 -1.22
CA ASP A 481 4.59 -4.57 -2.14
C ASP A 481 3.75 -5.40 -3.13
N GLY A 482 4.14 -5.36 -4.41
CA GLY A 482 3.45 -6.08 -5.47
C GLY A 482 3.49 -7.60 -5.30
N GLY A 483 4.45 -8.12 -4.54
CA GLY A 483 4.64 -9.55 -4.29
C GLY A 483 3.47 -10.21 -3.58
N ILE A 484 2.67 -9.46 -2.83
CA ILE A 484 1.46 -9.95 -2.14
C ILE A 484 0.40 -10.47 -3.14
N LEU A 485 0.44 -10.00 -4.39
CA LEU A 485 -0.55 -10.34 -5.43
C LEU A 485 0.09 -10.91 -6.70
N VAL A 486 1.26 -10.39 -7.10
CA VAL A 486 1.94 -10.73 -8.36
C VAL A 486 3.45 -10.74 -8.11
N ASN A 487 3.98 -11.75 -7.41
CA ASN A 487 5.44 -11.82 -7.18
C ASN A 487 6.25 -12.16 -8.44
N ASN A 488 5.64 -12.86 -9.41
CA ASN A 488 6.18 -13.05 -10.75
C ASN A 488 5.42 -12.16 -11.76
N PRO A 489 5.96 -10.98 -12.14
CA PRO A 489 5.25 -10.04 -13.00
C PRO A 489 5.15 -10.44 -14.47
N CYS A 490 5.57 -11.64 -14.86
CA CYS A 490 5.73 -12.01 -16.26
C CYS A 490 4.40 -11.97 -17.05
N ALA A 491 3.29 -12.37 -16.44
CA ALA A 491 1.96 -12.25 -17.04
C ALA A 491 1.52 -10.79 -17.22
N VAL A 492 1.82 -9.91 -16.25
CA VAL A 492 1.55 -8.46 -16.34
C VAL A 492 2.39 -7.83 -17.46
N ALA A 493 3.68 -8.20 -17.54
CA ALA A 493 4.62 -7.73 -18.54
C ALA A 493 4.18 -8.10 -19.96
N ILE A 494 3.77 -9.36 -20.17
CA ILE A 494 3.25 -9.85 -21.46
C ILE A 494 1.97 -9.10 -21.85
N HIS A 495 1.04 -8.91 -20.90
CA HIS A 495 -0.20 -8.17 -21.15
C HIS A 495 0.08 -6.73 -21.58
N GLU A 496 0.82 -5.97 -20.77
CA GLU A 496 1.11 -4.56 -21.06
C GLU A 496 1.92 -4.39 -22.36
N ALA A 497 2.89 -5.27 -22.63
CA ALA A 497 3.64 -5.23 -23.88
C ALA A 497 2.75 -5.55 -25.10
N LYS A 498 1.74 -6.41 -24.96
CA LYS A 498 0.72 -6.64 -26.00
C LYS A 498 -0.24 -5.46 -26.17
N GLN A 499 -0.54 -4.68 -25.13
CA GLN A 499 -1.29 -3.43 -25.29
C GLN A 499 -0.48 -2.35 -26.02
N LEU A 500 0.86 -2.39 -25.92
CA LEU A 500 1.77 -1.48 -26.62
C LEU A 500 2.01 -1.86 -28.09
N TRP A 501 2.18 -3.16 -28.36
CA TRP A 501 2.50 -3.70 -29.69
C TRP A 501 1.59 -4.90 -30.04
N PRO A 502 0.27 -4.69 -30.24
CA PRO A 502 -0.69 -5.79 -30.40
C PRO A 502 -0.38 -6.68 -31.61
N ASN A 503 0.05 -6.07 -32.72
CA ASN A 503 0.32 -6.73 -33.99
C ASN A 503 1.71 -7.39 -34.08
N ASN A 504 2.57 -7.23 -33.06
CA ASN A 504 3.92 -7.80 -33.07
C ASN A 504 3.96 -9.12 -32.29
N PRO A 505 4.66 -10.16 -32.79
CA PRO A 505 4.87 -11.38 -32.02
C PRO A 505 5.76 -11.10 -30.81
N ILE A 506 5.64 -11.93 -29.79
CA ILE A 506 6.63 -11.97 -28.71
C ILE A 506 7.85 -12.72 -29.27
N GLN A 507 9.03 -12.11 -29.20
CA GLN A 507 10.29 -12.69 -29.70
C GLN A 507 10.98 -13.48 -28.59
N CYS A 508 11.09 -12.90 -27.40
CA CYS A 508 11.78 -13.51 -26.27
C CYS A 508 11.23 -12.94 -24.96
N VAL A 509 11.05 -13.78 -23.96
CA VAL A 509 10.65 -13.44 -22.60
C VAL A 509 11.65 -14.08 -21.64
N VAL A 510 12.47 -13.27 -20.99
CA VAL A 510 13.38 -13.71 -19.93
C VAL A 510 12.73 -13.38 -18.58
N SER A 511 12.51 -14.41 -17.77
CA SER A 511 11.92 -14.29 -16.43
C SER A 511 12.93 -14.76 -15.38
N PHE A 512 13.38 -13.85 -14.52
CA PHE A 512 14.31 -14.15 -13.44
C PHE A 512 13.60 -14.26 -12.10
N GLY A 513 13.64 -15.46 -11.50
CA GLY A 513 13.25 -15.71 -10.12
C GLY A 513 14.39 -15.43 -9.14
N THR A 514 14.04 -15.05 -7.91
CA THR A 514 14.98 -14.77 -6.82
C THR A 514 15.34 -16.02 -6.00
N GLY A 515 15.43 -17.17 -6.66
CA GLY A 515 15.78 -18.45 -6.06
C GLY A 515 14.59 -19.18 -5.41
N ARG A 516 14.64 -20.51 -5.54
CA ARG A 516 13.71 -21.49 -4.96
C ARG A 516 14.49 -22.56 -4.21
N ILE A 517 13.81 -23.37 -3.41
CA ILE A 517 14.42 -24.51 -2.69
C ILE A 517 13.87 -25.80 -3.29
N PRO A 518 14.66 -26.88 -3.40
CA PRO A 518 14.11 -28.19 -3.66
C PRO A 518 13.05 -28.51 -2.58
N HIS A 519 11.85 -28.93 -2.97
CA HIS A 519 10.87 -29.40 -1.98
C HIS A 519 11.42 -30.64 -1.27
N HIS A 520 12.10 -30.44 -0.14
CA HIS A 520 12.25 -31.49 0.85
C HIS A 520 10.84 -31.78 1.37
N ILE A 521 10.28 -32.89 0.88
CA ILE A 521 9.15 -33.55 1.53
C ILE A 521 9.66 -33.95 2.91
N SER A 522 9.46 -33.06 3.88
CA SER A 522 9.71 -33.35 5.27
C SER A 522 8.63 -34.33 5.71
N GLU A 523 8.94 -35.63 5.66
CA GLU A 523 8.11 -36.72 6.17
C GLU A 523 7.80 -36.59 7.68
N LYS A 524 8.42 -35.62 8.37
CA LYS A 524 7.89 -35.07 9.63
C LYS A 524 6.60 -34.29 9.38
N ILE A 525 5.53 -35.04 9.10
CA ILE A 525 4.20 -34.71 9.59
C ILE A 525 4.35 -34.63 11.11
N SER A 526 4.41 -33.41 11.66
CA SER A 526 4.40 -33.21 13.10
C SER A 526 3.11 -33.80 13.66
N SER A 527 3.22 -34.85 14.46
CA SER A 527 2.09 -35.62 15.02
C SER A 527 1.24 -34.86 16.04
N GLU A 528 1.52 -33.57 16.23
CA GLU A 528 0.72 -32.64 17.03
C GLU A 528 0.09 -31.59 16.11
N ILE A 529 -1.24 -31.50 16.16
CA ILE A 529 -2.00 -30.44 15.48
C ILE A 529 -1.86 -29.15 16.29
N ALA A 530 -0.67 -28.55 16.24
CA ALA A 530 -0.39 -27.27 16.88
C ALA A 530 -1.28 -26.17 16.27
N ILE A 531 -1.90 -25.37 17.14
CA ILE A 531 -2.71 -24.22 16.71
C ILE A 531 -1.74 -23.16 16.15
N SER A 532 -1.55 -23.15 14.83
CA SER A 532 -0.68 -22.18 14.18
C SER A 532 -1.09 -20.74 14.50
N SER A 533 -0.11 -19.92 14.86
CA SER A 533 -0.35 -18.53 15.25
C SER A 533 -0.95 -17.73 14.09
N TRP A 534 -1.67 -16.65 14.39
CA TRP A 534 -2.17 -15.73 13.34
C TRP A 534 -1.03 -15.19 12.46
N LYS A 535 0.17 -15.03 13.03
CA LYS A 535 1.39 -14.63 12.33
C LYS A 535 1.88 -15.71 11.35
N GLU A 536 1.93 -16.98 11.75
CA GLU A 536 2.25 -18.09 10.84
C GLU A 536 1.20 -18.27 9.74
N LYS A 537 -0.10 -18.14 10.07
CA LYS A 537 -1.18 -18.23 9.09
C LYS A 537 -1.06 -17.11 8.04
N PHE A 538 -0.79 -15.89 8.49
CA PHE A 538 -0.50 -14.77 7.61
C PHE A 538 0.71 -15.05 6.70
N TYR A 539 1.84 -15.50 7.26
CA TYR A 539 3.01 -15.82 6.43
C TYR A 539 2.79 -17.00 5.49
N LYS A 540 2.02 -18.03 5.85
CA LYS A 540 1.67 -19.13 4.92
C LYS A 540 0.77 -18.66 3.78
N ILE A 541 -0.18 -17.77 4.04
CA ILE A 541 -1.02 -17.15 3.00
C ILE A 541 -0.15 -16.24 2.11
N LEU A 542 0.74 -15.44 2.71
CA LEU A 542 1.65 -14.56 1.98
C LEU A 542 2.61 -15.37 1.11
N ASP A 543 3.25 -16.41 1.65
CA ASP A 543 4.16 -17.31 0.92
C ASP A 543 3.45 -17.95 -0.29
N SER A 544 2.24 -18.49 -0.08
CA SER A 544 1.38 -19.02 -1.15
C SER A 544 0.94 -17.97 -2.18
N ALA A 545 0.72 -16.72 -1.78
CA ALA A 545 0.37 -15.63 -2.70
C ALA A 545 1.58 -15.07 -3.43
N THR A 546 2.78 -15.21 -2.84
CA THR A 546 4.06 -14.88 -3.46
C THR A 546 4.64 -16.01 -4.31
N ASP A 547 3.93 -17.13 -4.49
CA ASP A 547 4.40 -18.21 -5.36
C ASP A 547 4.60 -17.70 -6.79
N THR A 548 5.77 -18.01 -7.31
CA THR A 548 6.21 -17.58 -8.64
C THR A 548 6.08 -18.70 -9.67
N GLU A 549 5.93 -19.94 -9.21
CA GLU A 549 5.99 -21.13 -10.05
C GLU A 549 4.63 -21.42 -10.70
N ALA A 550 3.48 -21.08 -10.09
CA ALA A 550 2.17 -21.13 -10.76
C ALA A 550 2.12 -20.31 -12.07
N VAL A 551 2.63 -19.07 -12.04
CA VAL A 551 2.75 -18.22 -13.25
C VAL A 551 3.78 -18.79 -14.22
N HIS A 552 4.87 -19.38 -13.71
CA HIS A 552 5.86 -20.05 -14.56
C HIS A 552 5.26 -21.24 -15.32
N THR A 553 4.56 -22.15 -14.65
CA THR A 553 3.92 -23.33 -15.25
C THR A 553 2.94 -22.92 -16.34
N MET A 554 2.02 -22.00 -16.04
CA MET A 554 1.05 -21.49 -17.02
C MET A 554 1.74 -20.90 -18.27
N LEU A 555 2.83 -20.14 -18.10
CA LEU A 555 3.55 -19.57 -19.25
C LEU A 555 4.42 -20.59 -19.99
N ASN A 556 4.92 -21.61 -19.31
CA ASN A 556 5.66 -22.72 -19.91
C ASN A 556 4.76 -23.58 -20.81
N ASP A 557 3.50 -23.79 -20.41
CA ASP A 557 2.54 -24.60 -21.17
C ASP A 557 1.93 -23.82 -22.36
N LEU A 558 1.89 -22.49 -22.28
CA LEU A 558 1.27 -21.62 -23.30
C LEU A 558 2.26 -20.99 -24.31
N LEU A 559 3.53 -20.82 -23.94
CA LEU A 559 4.54 -20.19 -24.80
C LEU A 559 5.56 -21.22 -25.32
N PRO A 560 5.94 -21.18 -26.61
CA PRO A 560 6.98 -22.04 -27.15
C PRO A 560 8.33 -21.94 -26.40
N ASP A 561 9.01 -23.08 -26.24
CA ASP A 561 10.31 -23.22 -25.57
C ASP A 561 11.40 -22.24 -26.04
N HIS A 562 11.35 -21.82 -27.30
CA HIS A 562 12.32 -20.90 -27.90
C HIS A 562 12.00 -19.41 -27.63
N ILE A 563 10.86 -19.12 -27.00
CA ILE A 563 10.39 -17.77 -26.66
C ILE A 563 10.51 -17.52 -25.16
N TYR A 564 10.16 -18.49 -24.30
CA TYR A 564 10.08 -18.28 -22.85
C TYR A 564 11.22 -18.93 -22.06
N PHE A 565 12.02 -18.10 -21.39
CA PHE A 565 13.19 -18.51 -20.63
C PHE A 565 13.06 -18.11 -19.16
N ARG A 566 12.52 -19.03 -18.35
CA ARG A 566 12.56 -18.94 -16.88
C ARG A 566 13.92 -19.34 -16.34
N PHE A 567 14.53 -18.49 -15.52
CA PHE A 567 15.75 -18.76 -14.77
C PHE A 567 15.47 -18.56 -13.28
N ASN A 568 15.38 -19.65 -12.51
CA ASN A 568 15.11 -19.62 -11.07
C ASN A 568 16.06 -20.60 -10.36
N PRO A 569 17.18 -20.11 -9.77
CA PRO A 569 18.19 -20.96 -9.13
C PRO A 569 17.64 -21.79 -7.98
N TYR A 570 18.19 -23.00 -7.78
CA TYR A 570 18.03 -23.70 -6.50
C TYR A 570 19.06 -23.16 -5.51
N LEU A 571 18.59 -22.73 -4.34
CA LEU A 571 19.43 -22.22 -3.26
C LEU A 571 19.88 -23.34 -2.32
N THR A 572 21.10 -23.22 -1.80
CA THR A 572 21.67 -24.14 -0.82
C THR A 572 20.97 -24.04 0.56
N GLU A 573 20.43 -22.86 0.91
CA GLU A 573 19.74 -22.58 2.18
C GLU A 573 18.64 -21.53 1.95
N MET A 574 17.54 -21.56 2.73
CA MET A 574 16.58 -20.43 2.72
C MET A 574 17.18 -19.24 3.44
N LEU A 575 17.65 -18.26 2.69
CA LEU A 575 18.10 -17.00 3.24
C LEU A 575 16.91 -16.03 3.35
N SER A 576 16.89 -15.31 4.47
CA SER A 576 15.89 -14.27 4.74
C SER A 576 15.92 -13.19 3.66
N MET A 577 14.76 -12.61 3.33
CA MET A 577 14.65 -11.49 2.38
C MET A 577 15.45 -10.25 2.82
N VAL A 578 15.85 -10.19 4.09
CA VAL A 578 16.58 -9.08 4.72
C VAL A 578 17.96 -9.52 5.27
N GLU A 579 18.51 -10.62 4.75
CA GLU A 579 19.86 -11.08 5.09
C GLU A 579 20.92 -10.03 4.69
N ILE A 580 21.83 -9.71 5.62
CA ILE A 580 22.91 -8.72 5.44
C ILE A 580 24.31 -9.31 5.58
N ARG A 581 24.42 -10.55 6.06
CA ARG A 581 25.70 -11.20 6.33
C ARG A 581 26.52 -11.40 5.05
N PRO A 582 27.73 -10.82 4.92
CA PRO A 582 28.52 -10.88 3.69
C PRO A 582 28.80 -12.31 3.21
N GLU A 583 28.98 -13.26 4.13
CA GLU A 583 29.20 -14.67 3.83
C GLU A 583 27.96 -15.35 3.22
N LYS A 584 26.75 -14.99 3.68
CA LYS A 584 25.49 -15.49 3.12
C LYS A 584 25.16 -14.86 1.76
N ILE A 585 25.48 -13.57 1.58
CA ILE A 585 25.38 -12.90 0.28
C ILE A 585 26.36 -13.52 -0.73
N SER A 586 27.59 -13.80 -0.29
CA SER A 586 28.60 -14.48 -1.12
C SER A 586 28.18 -15.89 -1.50
N LEU A 587 27.49 -16.62 -0.61
CA LEU A 587 26.90 -17.92 -0.91
C LEU A 587 25.83 -17.82 -2.02
N MET A 588 24.95 -16.82 -1.99
CA MET A 588 23.98 -16.60 -3.09
C MET A 588 24.68 -16.33 -4.43
N GLU A 589 25.75 -15.55 -4.45
CA GLU A 589 26.54 -15.33 -5.68
C GLU A 589 27.19 -16.62 -6.18
N GLN A 590 27.62 -17.51 -5.30
CA GLN A 590 28.14 -18.84 -5.66
C GLN A 590 27.03 -19.74 -6.21
N ASP A 591 25.87 -19.81 -5.55
CA ASP A 591 24.69 -20.56 -6.03
C ASP A 591 24.26 -20.07 -7.43
N ALA A 592 24.23 -18.76 -7.67
CA ALA A 592 23.93 -18.19 -8.99
C ALA A 592 24.98 -18.57 -10.05
N LYS A 593 26.28 -18.47 -9.73
CA LYS A 593 27.37 -18.86 -10.65
C LYS A 593 27.34 -20.36 -10.98
N MET A 594 27.01 -21.21 -10.01
CA MET A 594 26.85 -22.64 -10.21
C MET A 594 25.58 -22.97 -11.02
N TYR A 595 24.49 -22.24 -10.81
CA TYR A 595 23.28 -22.34 -11.62
C TYR A 595 23.54 -21.94 -13.08
N VAL A 596 24.23 -20.81 -13.32
CA VAL A 596 24.64 -20.37 -14.66
C VAL A 596 25.44 -21.46 -15.37
N ARG A 597 26.51 -21.97 -14.73
CA ARG A 597 27.34 -23.05 -15.31
C ARG A 597 26.54 -24.30 -15.67
N ARG A 598 25.57 -24.69 -14.83
CA ARG A 598 24.69 -25.86 -15.08
C ARG A 598 23.65 -25.63 -16.18
N ASN A 599 23.34 -24.37 -16.51
CA ASN A 599 22.28 -23.99 -17.45
C ASN A 599 22.83 -23.21 -18.66
N GLU A 600 24.14 -23.30 -18.94
CA GLU A 600 24.86 -22.54 -19.97
C GLU A 600 24.14 -22.59 -21.34
N GLU A 601 23.70 -23.77 -21.78
CA GLU A 601 22.94 -23.95 -23.03
C GLU A 601 21.63 -23.15 -23.06
N LYS A 602 20.92 -23.06 -21.92
CA LYS A 602 19.67 -22.29 -21.80
C LYS A 602 19.95 -20.78 -21.87
N PHE A 603 21.06 -20.32 -21.28
CA PHE A 603 21.52 -18.94 -21.42
C PHE A 603 21.91 -18.62 -22.87
N GLN A 604 22.59 -19.55 -23.57
CA GLN A 604 22.94 -19.39 -24.99
C GLN A 604 21.70 -19.34 -25.90
N LYS A 605 20.69 -20.20 -25.66
CA LYS A 605 19.40 -20.16 -26.38
C LYS A 605 18.66 -18.83 -26.15
N ALA A 606 18.62 -18.34 -24.90
CA ALA A 606 18.04 -17.04 -24.59
C ALA A 606 18.78 -15.88 -25.27
N ALA A 607 20.12 -15.90 -25.26
CA ALA A 607 20.95 -14.92 -25.95
C ALA A 607 20.72 -14.92 -27.47
N ALA A 608 20.65 -16.09 -28.11
CA ALA A 608 20.32 -16.23 -29.52
C ALA A 608 18.93 -15.65 -29.85
N ALA A 609 17.91 -15.98 -29.05
CA ALA A 609 16.55 -15.45 -29.20
C ALA A 609 16.49 -13.92 -29.04
N LEU A 610 17.26 -13.33 -28.12
CA LEU A 610 17.37 -11.88 -27.94
C LEU A 610 18.10 -11.16 -29.09
N LEU A 611 19.01 -11.86 -29.77
CA LEU A 611 19.82 -11.32 -30.87
C LEU A 611 19.18 -11.47 -32.25
N GLU A 612 18.03 -12.17 -32.38
CA GLU A 612 17.35 -12.33 -33.67
C GLU A 612 17.08 -10.97 -34.34
N LYS A 613 17.55 -10.86 -35.60
CA LYS A 613 17.48 -9.62 -36.37
C LYS A 613 16.12 -9.47 -37.04
N ARG A 614 15.64 -8.23 -37.04
CA ARG A 614 14.44 -7.80 -37.76
C ARG A 614 14.55 -8.02 -39.27
N GLN A 615 13.50 -8.60 -39.86
CA GLN A 615 13.44 -8.91 -41.29
C GLN A 615 13.22 -7.66 -42.16
N ILE A 616 13.66 -7.71 -43.43
CA ILE A 616 13.51 -6.59 -44.38
C ILE A 616 12.03 -6.26 -44.62
N GLN A 617 11.16 -7.27 -44.75
CA GLN A 617 9.71 -7.08 -44.90
C GLN A 617 9.12 -6.27 -43.74
N GLN A 618 9.52 -6.55 -42.50
CA GLN A 618 9.09 -5.78 -41.32
C GLN A 618 9.60 -4.32 -41.36
N LYS A 619 10.79 -4.06 -41.93
CA LYS A 619 11.28 -2.69 -42.13
C LYS A 619 10.44 -1.91 -43.14
N ILE A 620 10.03 -2.57 -44.23
CA ILE A 620 9.15 -1.98 -45.25
C ILE A 620 7.76 -1.71 -44.67
N MET A 621 7.15 -2.68 -43.98
CA MET A 621 5.80 -2.53 -43.41
C MET A 621 5.71 -1.39 -42.39
N ASP A 622 6.67 -1.27 -41.48
CA ASP A 622 6.64 -0.18 -40.50
C ASP A 622 6.99 1.17 -41.12
N TRP A 623 7.80 1.21 -42.19
CA TRP A 623 8.00 2.43 -42.97
C TRP A 623 6.67 2.86 -43.62
N ILE A 624 5.92 1.94 -44.24
CA ILE A 624 4.58 2.21 -44.80
C ILE A 624 3.63 2.72 -43.71
N ALA A 625 3.57 2.06 -42.55
CA ALA A 625 2.75 2.48 -41.41
C ALA A 625 3.12 3.89 -40.92
N LEU A 626 4.42 4.19 -40.81
CA LEU A 626 4.92 5.50 -40.43
C LEU A 626 4.57 6.59 -41.47
N GLN A 627 4.60 6.28 -42.78
CA GLN A 627 4.16 7.24 -43.80
C GLN A 627 2.65 7.47 -43.76
N ARG A 628 1.82 6.43 -43.56
CA ARG A 628 0.37 6.57 -43.38
C ARG A 628 0.03 7.52 -42.23
N GLN A 629 0.64 7.30 -41.06
CA GLN A 629 0.47 8.17 -39.87
C GLN A 629 0.95 9.62 -40.10
N LYS A 630 1.99 9.85 -40.92
CA LYS A 630 2.45 11.19 -41.31
C LYS A 630 1.53 11.87 -42.32
N SER A 631 0.88 11.12 -43.21
CA SER A 631 -0.12 11.66 -44.13
C SER A 631 -1.45 11.93 -43.42
N GLY A 632 -1.79 11.12 -42.41
CA GLY A 632 -3.12 11.07 -41.80
C GLY A 632 -4.07 10.15 -42.57
N LEU A 633 -3.52 9.08 -43.15
CA LEU A 633 -4.20 7.99 -43.85
C LEU A 633 -4.25 6.73 -42.98
#